data_AF-A0A379WLL0-F1
#
_entry.id   AF-A0A379WLL0-F1
#
_cell.length_a   1.000
_cell.length_b   1.000
_cell.length_c   1.000
_cell.angle_alpha   90.00
_cell.angle_beta   90.00
_cell.angle_gamma   90.00
#
_symmetry.space_group_name_H-M   'P 1'
#
loop_
_entity.id
_entity.type
_entity.pdbx_description
1 polymer ?
#
loop_
_entity_poly.entity_id
_entity_poly.type
_entity_poly.pdbx_seq_one_letter_code
_entity_poly.pdbx_strand_id
1 'polypeptide(L)'
;MLLHDGDNGQDIPYRYRREGFDNGYLKDDNDLWRFLWLNSADGKYRIVVGQEWDYREDMALAIVAAQLTPWLIALPFMLLILLLLLHRELRPLKKLAQALRFRSPESETPLDAKGVPSEVRPLVEALNQLFSRIHSMMVRERRFTSDAAHELRSPLAALKVQTEVAQLSGDDPLSRDKALTQLHAGIDRATRLVDQLLTLSRLDSLNNCRM
;
A
#
# COMPACT_ATOMS: atom_id res chain seq x y z
N MET A 1 85.11 -0.79 14.34
CA MET A 1 84.42 -2.11 14.39
C MET A 1 82.94 -1.81 14.53
N LEU A 2 82.09 -2.33 13.62
CA LEU A 2 80.63 -2.16 13.68
C LEU A 2 80.07 -3.25 14.60
N LEU A 3 79.51 -2.86 15.74
CA LEU A 3 78.79 -3.75 16.64
C LEU A 3 77.31 -3.55 16.37
N HIS A 4 76.60 -4.63 16.07
CA HIS A 4 75.16 -4.66 15.82
C HIS A 4 74.54 -5.78 16.65
N ASP A 5 73.33 -5.56 17.13
CA ASP A 5 72.53 -6.53 17.88
C ASP A 5 71.18 -6.63 17.15
N GLY A 6 71.10 -7.53 16.17
CA GLY A 6 69.93 -7.71 15.28
C GLY A 6 70.30 -7.99 13.82
N ASP A 7 69.46 -8.76 13.11
CA ASP A 7 69.76 -9.27 11.77
C ASP A 7 69.97 -8.17 10.71
N ASN A 8 69.29 -7.02 10.85
CA ASN A 8 69.32 -5.92 9.87
C ASN A 8 70.32 -4.80 10.21
N GLY A 9 71.11 -4.96 11.29
CA GLY A 9 71.98 -3.89 11.78
C GLY A 9 73.17 -3.54 10.87
N GLN A 10 73.52 -4.43 9.93
CA GLN A 10 74.60 -4.21 8.96
C GLN A 10 74.15 -3.35 7.76
N ASP A 11 72.85 -3.31 7.48
CA ASP A 11 72.27 -2.67 6.30
C ASP A 11 71.85 -1.21 6.54
N ILE A 12 72.07 -0.71 7.76
CA ILE A 12 71.82 0.67 8.14
C ILE A 12 72.83 1.59 7.43
N PRO A 13 72.38 2.54 6.58
CA PRO A 13 73.28 3.45 5.88
C PRO A 13 73.96 4.42 6.86
N TYR A 14 75.28 4.30 7.03
CA TYR A 14 76.04 5.18 7.92
C TYR A 14 75.98 6.65 7.47
N ARG A 15 75.35 7.51 8.27
CA ARG A 15 75.30 8.97 8.05
C ARG A 15 76.02 9.72 9.17
N TYR A 16 77.04 10.51 8.81
CA TYR A 16 77.94 11.15 9.77
C TYR A 16 77.34 12.38 10.49
N ARG A 17 76.30 13.03 9.94
CA ARG A 17 76.03 14.47 10.22
C ARG A 17 74.86 14.80 11.16
N ARG A 18 74.06 13.86 11.69
CA ARG A 18 72.91 14.20 12.54
C ARG A 18 72.78 13.29 13.77
N GLU A 19 72.59 13.92 14.93
CA GLU A 19 71.98 13.30 16.11
C GLU A 19 70.46 13.52 16.04
N GLY A 20 69.68 12.57 16.54
CA GLY A 20 68.21 12.64 16.56
C GLY A 20 67.54 11.67 15.58
N PHE A 21 66.29 11.98 15.24
CA PHE A 21 65.45 11.12 14.40
C PHE A 21 65.66 11.40 12.90
N ASP A 22 65.85 10.34 12.12
CA ASP A 22 65.85 10.39 10.66
C ASP A 22 64.98 9.25 10.11
N ASN A 23 64.35 9.46 8.96
CA ASN A 23 63.59 8.42 8.28
C ASN A 23 64.34 8.02 7.01
N GLY A 24 64.40 6.72 6.72
CA GLY A 24 65.09 6.23 5.53
C GLY A 24 64.83 4.76 5.28
N TYR A 25 65.52 4.22 4.29
CA TYR A 25 65.44 2.81 3.89
C TYR A 25 66.75 2.12 4.29
N LEU A 26 66.70 0.81 4.59
CA LEU A 26 67.92 0.02 4.69
C LEU A 26 68.52 -0.18 3.28
N LYS A 27 69.76 -0.64 3.20
CA LYS A 27 70.43 -0.83 1.90
C LYS A 27 69.83 -1.94 1.04
N ASP A 28 69.12 -2.90 1.64
CA ASP A 28 68.56 -4.08 0.95
C ASP A 28 67.06 -4.28 1.26
N ASP A 29 66.41 -3.24 1.79
CA ASP A 29 64.98 -3.25 2.14
C ASP A 29 64.33 -1.95 1.64
N ASN A 30 63.12 -2.07 1.09
CA ASN A 30 62.35 -0.95 0.58
C ASN A 30 61.29 -0.46 1.59
N ASP A 31 61.24 -1.08 2.77
CA ASP A 31 60.36 -0.64 3.84
C ASP A 31 60.90 0.64 4.48
N LEU A 32 60.00 1.49 4.95
CA LEU A 32 60.38 2.76 5.56
C LEU A 32 60.76 2.53 7.02
N TRP A 33 61.99 2.87 7.39
CA TRP A 33 62.50 2.74 8.75
C TRP A 33 62.67 4.10 9.41
N ARG A 34 62.37 4.17 10.71
CA ARG A 34 62.71 5.32 11.55
C ARG A 34 63.96 5.01 12.35
N PHE A 35 65.02 5.78 12.12
CA PHE A 35 66.31 5.65 12.78
C PHE A 35 66.48 6.70 13.87
N LEU A 36 67.00 6.30 15.02
CA LEU A 36 67.45 7.19 16.08
C LEU A 36 68.97 7.10 16.20
N TRP A 37 69.64 8.23 15.96
CA TRP A 37 71.10 8.34 16.03
C TRP A 37 71.48 8.99 17.37
N LEU A 38 72.14 8.24 18.24
CA LEU A 38 72.64 8.72 19.54
C LEU A 38 74.15 8.56 19.61
N ASN A 39 74.83 9.56 20.17
CA ASN A 39 76.23 9.44 20.54
C ASN A 39 76.33 9.02 22.01
N SER A 40 77.25 8.09 22.30
CA SER A 40 77.60 7.73 23.68
C SER A 40 78.20 8.94 24.39
N ALA A 41 78.02 9.04 25.72
CA ALA A 41 78.48 10.17 26.52
C ALA A 41 79.99 10.43 26.41
N ASP A 42 80.78 9.39 26.11
CA ASP A 42 82.23 9.46 25.89
C ASP A 42 82.63 9.89 24.46
N GLY A 43 81.67 10.09 23.55
CA GLY A 43 81.89 10.44 22.13
C GLY A 43 82.54 9.34 21.27
N LYS A 44 82.90 8.19 21.86
CA LYS A 44 83.63 7.10 21.20
C LYS A 44 82.76 6.15 20.39
N TYR A 45 81.47 6.07 20.72
CA TYR A 45 80.53 5.13 20.09
C TYR A 45 79.29 5.86 19.62
N ARG A 46 78.76 5.45 18.47
CA ARG A 46 77.47 5.90 17.93
C ARG A 46 76.52 4.71 17.92
N ILE A 47 75.40 4.87 18.61
CA ILE A 47 74.35 3.85 18.72
C ILE A 47 73.24 4.25 17.76
N VAL A 48 72.80 3.30 16.94
CA VAL A 48 71.70 3.48 16.00
C VAL A 48 70.66 2.42 16.28
N VAL A 49 69.41 2.86 16.45
CA VAL A 49 68.27 1.96 16.60
C VAL A 49 67.30 2.28 15.47
N GLY A 50 67.01 1.30 14.64
CA GLY A 50 65.98 1.37 13.60
C GLY A 50 64.71 0.67 14.06
N GLN A 51 63.55 1.29 13.83
CA GLN A 51 62.24 0.64 13.94
C GLN A 51 61.55 0.71 12.57
N GLU A 52 61.13 -0.45 12.08
CA GLU A 52 60.34 -0.60 10.85
C GLU A 52 58.98 0.09 11.03
N TRP A 53 58.57 0.90 10.06
CA TRP A 53 57.33 1.67 10.11
C TRP A 53 56.14 0.90 9.52
N ASP A 54 56.38 -0.28 8.92
CA ASP A 54 55.43 -0.94 8.02
C ASP A 54 54.42 -1.86 8.72
N TYR A 55 53.69 -1.28 9.68
CA TYR A 55 52.52 -1.94 10.27
C TYR A 55 51.40 -0.95 10.61
N ARG A 56 51.32 0.18 9.87
CA ARG A 56 50.37 1.25 10.19
C ARG A 56 49.29 1.48 9.14
N GLU A 57 49.52 1.15 7.87
CA GLU A 57 48.48 1.30 6.83
C GLU A 57 47.55 0.09 6.76
N ASP A 58 48.10 -1.13 6.79
CA ASP A 58 47.30 -2.36 6.76
C ASP A 58 46.47 -2.57 8.04
N MET A 59 46.97 -2.17 9.21
CA MET A 59 46.19 -2.25 10.44
C MET A 59 45.02 -1.26 10.45
N ALA A 60 45.22 -0.04 9.94
CA ALA A 60 44.14 0.96 9.89
C ALA A 60 43.03 0.50 8.93
N LEU A 61 43.40 -0.01 7.76
CA LEU A 61 42.43 -0.56 6.79
C LEU A 61 41.76 -1.82 7.31
N ALA A 62 42.48 -2.73 7.99
CA ALA A 62 41.89 -3.93 8.58
C ALA A 62 40.88 -3.60 9.67
N ILE A 63 41.14 -2.61 10.52
CA ILE A 63 40.20 -2.16 11.56
C ILE A 63 38.95 -1.53 10.92
N VAL A 64 39.12 -0.67 9.91
CA VAL A 64 37.99 -0.05 9.20
C VAL A 64 37.17 -1.10 8.45
N ALA A 65 37.82 -2.05 7.78
CA ALA A 65 37.14 -3.14 7.09
C ALA A 65 36.39 -4.05 8.07
N ALA A 66 37.02 -4.44 9.18
CA ALA A 66 36.36 -5.23 10.23
C ALA A 66 35.14 -4.52 10.81
N GLN A 67 35.20 -3.19 10.94
CA GLN A 67 34.07 -2.39 11.43
C GLN A 67 32.97 -2.22 10.38
N LEU A 68 33.29 -2.03 9.09
CA LEU A 68 32.31 -1.77 8.03
C LEU A 68 31.66 -3.04 7.46
N THR A 69 32.37 -4.16 7.46
CA THR A 69 31.86 -5.46 6.96
C THR A 69 30.49 -5.84 7.54
N PRO A 70 30.26 -5.81 8.87
CA PRO A 70 28.94 -6.17 9.41
C PRO A 70 27.84 -5.23 8.93
N TRP A 71 28.12 -3.94 8.70
CA TRP A 71 27.13 -2.99 8.19
C TRP A 71 26.81 -3.23 6.72
N LEU A 72 27.84 -3.53 5.91
CA LEU A 72 27.67 -3.88 4.50
C LEU A 72 26.82 -5.12 4.30
N ILE A 73 26.81 -6.05 5.26
CA ILE A 73 25.95 -7.24 5.22
C ILE A 73 24.59 -6.97 5.87
N ALA A 74 24.57 -6.32 7.04
CA ALA A 74 23.35 -6.09 7.81
C ALA A 74 22.37 -5.16 7.09
N LEU A 75 22.85 -4.10 6.44
CA LEU A 75 21.99 -3.15 5.73
C LEU A 75 21.21 -3.77 4.57
N PRO A 76 21.83 -4.46 3.59
CA PRO A 76 21.07 -5.09 2.51
C PRO A 76 20.21 -6.23 3.03
N PHE A 77 20.64 -6.96 4.06
CA PHE A 77 19.82 -7.99 4.69
C PHE A 77 18.57 -7.41 5.35
N MET A 78 18.71 -6.30 6.10
CA MET A 78 17.59 -5.56 6.68
C MET A 78 16.66 -5.00 5.61
N LEU A 79 17.21 -4.42 4.55
CA LEU A 79 16.45 -3.92 3.40
C LEU A 79 15.65 -5.05 2.73
N LEU A 80 16.27 -6.21 2.53
CA LEU A 80 15.61 -7.39 1.96
C LEU A 80 14.44 -7.84 2.83
N ILE A 81 14.62 -7.95 4.15
CA ILE A 81 13.56 -8.29 5.09
C ILE A 81 12.43 -7.26 5.04
N LEU A 82 12.75 -5.97 5.04
CA LEU A 82 11.77 -4.89 4.95
C LEU A 82 10.96 -4.99 3.66
N LEU A 83 11.62 -5.20 2.51
CA LEU A 83 10.97 -5.37 1.22
C LEU A 83 10.05 -6.59 1.18
N LEU A 84 10.47 -7.71 1.80
CA LEU A 84 9.64 -8.92 1.92
C LEU A 84 8.42 -8.69 2.80
N LEU A 85 8.59 -8.02 3.95
CA LEU A 85 7.49 -7.65 4.84
C LEU A 85 6.49 -6.75 4.12
N LEU A 86 6.96 -5.66 3.51
CA LEU A 86 6.11 -4.72 2.78
C LEU A 86 5.37 -5.40 1.62
N HIS A 87 6.04 -6.25 0.84
CA HIS A 87 5.37 -7.01 -0.22
C HIS A 87 4.28 -7.93 0.33
N ARG A 88 4.51 -8.56 1.48
CA ARG A 88 3.55 -9.47 2.10
C ARG A 88 2.33 -8.71 2.65
N GLU A 89 2.54 -7.57 3.29
CA GLU A 89 1.48 -6.72 3.86
C GLU A 89 0.65 -5.98 2.80
N LEU A 90 1.25 -5.58 1.68
CA LEU A 90 0.56 -4.87 0.59
C LEU A 90 -0.16 -5.80 -0.39
N ARG A 91 0.24 -7.07 -0.49
CA ARG A 91 -0.41 -8.08 -1.34
C ARG A 91 -1.91 -8.24 -1.08
N PRO A 92 -2.41 -8.39 0.17
CA PRO A 92 -3.85 -8.48 0.44
C PRO A 92 -4.59 -7.21 0.03
N LEU A 93 -3.98 -6.03 0.16
CA LEU A 93 -4.58 -4.77 -0.28
C LEU A 93 -4.76 -4.72 -1.80
N LYS A 94 -3.77 -5.20 -2.55
CA LYS A 94 -3.87 -5.31 -4.01
C LYS A 94 -4.95 -6.29 -4.45
N LYS A 95 -5.13 -7.40 -3.72
CA LYS A 95 -6.22 -8.37 -3.95
C LYS A 95 -7.58 -7.74 -3.67
N LEU A 96 -7.74 -7.03 -2.55
CA LEU A 96 -8.96 -6.28 -2.22
C LEU A 96 -9.30 -5.26 -3.33
N ALA A 97 -8.31 -4.49 -3.78
CA ALA A 97 -8.50 -3.51 -4.85
C ALA A 97 -8.93 -4.17 -6.18
N GLN A 98 -8.37 -5.33 -6.52
CA GLN A 98 -8.81 -6.10 -7.69
C GLN A 98 -10.23 -6.65 -7.51
N ALA A 99 -10.54 -7.21 -6.34
CA ALA A 99 -11.88 -7.69 -6.02
C ALA A 99 -12.93 -6.57 -6.15
N LEU A 100 -12.60 -5.35 -5.72
CA LEU A 100 -13.43 -4.16 -5.88
C LEU A 100 -13.61 -3.75 -7.35
N ARG A 101 -12.55 -3.76 -8.17
CA ARG A 101 -12.62 -3.32 -9.58
C ARG A 101 -13.51 -4.20 -10.47
N PHE A 102 -13.58 -5.49 -10.18
CA PHE A 102 -14.38 -6.43 -10.96
C PHE A 102 -15.72 -6.77 -10.29
N ARG A 103 -16.09 -6.05 -9.21
CA ARG A 103 -17.31 -6.34 -8.48
C ARG A 103 -18.52 -5.78 -9.20
N SER A 104 -19.42 -6.65 -9.64
CA SER A 104 -20.74 -6.25 -10.13
C SER A 104 -21.61 -5.74 -8.96
N PRO A 105 -22.44 -4.70 -9.18
CA PRO A 105 -23.37 -4.18 -8.16
C PRO A 105 -24.30 -5.24 -7.56
N GLU A 106 -24.60 -6.28 -8.34
CA GLU A 106 -25.51 -7.38 -7.96
C GLU A 106 -24.85 -8.49 -7.13
N SER A 107 -23.52 -8.44 -6.92
CA SER A 107 -22.81 -9.52 -6.23
C SER A 107 -23.03 -9.50 -4.71
N GLU A 108 -23.59 -10.59 -4.19
CA GLU A 108 -23.86 -10.77 -2.75
C GLU A 108 -22.62 -11.18 -1.94
N THR A 109 -21.52 -11.55 -2.59
CA THR A 109 -20.34 -12.09 -1.93
C THR A 109 -19.59 -11.01 -1.14
N PRO A 110 -19.46 -11.12 0.20
CA PRO A 110 -18.72 -10.14 1.00
C PRO A 110 -17.23 -10.12 0.61
N LEU A 111 -16.58 -8.98 0.79
CA LEU A 111 -15.13 -8.88 0.67
C LEU A 111 -14.47 -9.75 1.73
N ASP A 112 -13.51 -10.57 1.31
CA ASP A 112 -12.75 -11.44 2.22
C ASP A 112 -11.78 -10.62 3.08
N ALA A 113 -11.93 -10.71 4.39
CA ALA A 113 -11.05 -10.08 5.37
C ALA A 113 -9.86 -10.98 5.77
N LYS A 114 -9.76 -12.20 5.24
CA LYS A 114 -8.68 -13.14 5.58
C LYS A 114 -7.34 -12.62 5.08
N GLY A 115 -6.39 -12.49 6.01
CA GLY A 115 -5.04 -12.02 5.72
C GLY A 115 -4.92 -10.50 5.55
N VAL A 116 -5.97 -9.74 5.88
CA VAL A 116 -5.94 -8.27 5.91
C VAL A 116 -5.37 -7.79 7.26
N PRO A 117 -4.44 -6.81 7.25
CA PRO A 117 -3.90 -6.20 8.47
C PRO A 117 -5.02 -5.66 9.37
N SER A 118 -4.82 -5.69 10.68
CA SER A 118 -5.81 -5.23 11.69
C SER A 118 -6.31 -3.81 11.43
N GLU A 119 -5.44 -2.96 10.90
CA GLU A 119 -5.67 -1.54 10.64
C GLU A 119 -6.64 -1.33 9.48
N VAL A 120 -6.71 -2.28 8.53
CA VAL A 120 -7.54 -2.20 7.32
C VAL A 120 -8.88 -2.94 7.50
N ARG A 121 -8.99 -3.83 8.51
CA ARG A 121 -10.24 -4.57 8.77
C ARG A 121 -11.47 -3.68 8.95
N PRO A 122 -11.44 -2.56 9.73
CA PRO A 122 -12.60 -1.69 9.87
C PRO A 122 -13.09 -1.12 8.55
N LEU A 123 -12.18 -0.84 7.61
CA LEU A 123 -12.53 -0.35 6.27
C LEU A 123 -13.24 -1.43 5.45
N VAL A 124 -12.76 -2.67 5.49
CA VAL A 124 -13.40 -3.81 4.80
C VAL A 124 -14.81 -4.04 5.34
N GLU A 125 -14.97 -3.93 6.66
CA GLU A 125 -16.27 -4.10 7.33
C GLU A 125 -17.24 -2.98 6.96
N ALA A 126 -16.79 -1.72 6.97
CA ALA A 126 -17.61 -0.58 6.52
C ALA A 126 -18.04 -0.71 5.04
N LEU A 127 -17.14 -1.18 4.17
CA LEU A 127 -17.47 -1.45 2.76
C LEU A 127 -18.51 -2.56 2.63
N ASN A 128 -18.35 -3.67 3.37
CA ASN A 128 -19.33 -4.76 3.36
C ASN A 128 -20.71 -4.29 3.85
N GLN A 129 -20.77 -3.45 4.88
CA GLN A 129 -22.02 -2.85 5.34
C GLN A 129 -22.65 -1.95 4.27
N LEU A 130 -21.86 -1.12 3.59
CA LEU A 130 -22.33 -0.28 2.49
C LEU A 130 -22.90 -1.13 1.34
N PHE A 131 -22.19 -2.18 0.92
CA PHE A 131 -22.68 -3.09 -0.11
C PHE A 131 -23.99 -3.78 0.29
N SER A 132 -24.11 -4.19 1.55
CA SER A 132 -25.36 -4.75 2.07
C SER A 132 -26.51 -3.74 2.02
N ARG A 133 -26.25 -2.46 2.35
CA ARG A 133 -27.25 -1.40 2.27
C ARG A 133 -27.70 -1.18 0.81
N ILE A 134 -26.75 -1.04 -0.12
CA ILE A 134 -27.03 -0.85 -1.55
C ILE A 134 -27.85 -2.01 -2.10
N HIS A 135 -27.45 -3.25 -1.81
CA HIS A 135 -28.18 -4.43 -2.26
C HIS A 135 -29.63 -4.42 -1.73
N SER A 136 -29.82 -4.11 -0.45
CA SER A 136 -31.17 -4.03 0.14
C SER A 136 -32.05 -2.94 -0.53
N MET A 137 -31.44 -1.81 -0.93
CA MET A 137 -32.14 -0.74 -1.64
C MET A 137 -32.54 -1.18 -3.05
N MET A 138 -31.63 -1.80 -3.81
CA MET A 138 -31.93 -2.30 -5.15
C MET A 138 -33.03 -3.37 -5.15
N VAL A 139 -33.02 -4.28 -4.16
CA VAL A 139 -34.08 -5.30 -4.03
C VAL A 139 -35.44 -4.65 -3.77
N ARG A 140 -35.50 -3.61 -2.93
CA ARG A 140 -36.73 -2.85 -2.69
C ARG A 140 -37.21 -2.12 -3.93
N GLU A 141 -36.31 -1.46 -4.66
CA GLU A 141 -36.63 -0.76 -5.90
C GLU A 141 -37.20 -1.71 -6.98
N ARG A 142 -36.57 -2.89 -7.18
CA ARG A 142 -37.07 -3.91 -8.11
C ARG A 142 -38.45 -4.43 -7.72
N ARG A 143 -38.69 -4.65 -6.43
CA ARG A 143 -40.01 -5.08 -5.95
C ARG A 143 -41.05 -3.99 -6.16
N PHE A 144 -40.75 -2.75 -5.78
CA PHE A 144 -41.65 -1.62 -5.96
C PHE A 144 -42.02 -1.39 -7.43
N THR A 145 -41.04 -1.42 -8.34
CA THR A 145 -41.29 -1.25 -9.79
C THR A 145 -42.12 -2.40 -10.36
N SER A 146 -41.87 -3.63 -9.94
CA SER A 146 -42.68 -4.80 -10.30
C SER A 146 -44.13 -4.65 -9.81
N ASP A 147 -44.31 -4.33 -8.53
CA ASP A 147 -45.62 -4.19 -7.89
C ASP A 147 -46.39 -3.03 -8.52
N ALA A 148 -45.75 -1.87 -8.74
CA ALA A 148 -46.36 -0.74 -9.45
C ALA A 148 -46.81 -1.09 -10.87
N ALA A 149 -46.00 -1.84 -11.63
CA ALA A 149 -46.37 -2.27 -12.97
C ALA A 149 -47.59 -3.23 -12.95
N HIS A 150 -47.64 -4.14 -11.98
CA HIS A 150 -48.77 -5.03 -11.79
C HIS A 150 -50.05 -4.27 -11.40
N GLU A 151 -49.95 -3.39 -10.41
CA GLU A 151 -51.08 -2.59 -9.90
C GLU A 151 -51.60 -1.59 -10.94
N LEU A 152 -50.78 -1.12 -11.88
CA LEU A 152 -51.22 -0.25 -12.98
C LEU A 152 -51.83 -1.01 -14.15
N ARG A 153 -51.41 -2.26 -14.42
CA ARG A 153 -51.95 -3.06 -15.53
C ARG A 153 -53.44 -3.37 -15.35
N SER A 154 -53.86 -3.65 -14.12
CA SER A 154 -55.26 -3.97 -13.79
C SER A 154 -56.26 -2.82 -14.08
N PRO A 155 -56.05 -1.58 -13.59
CA PRO A 155 -56.91 -0.45 -13.90
C PRO A 155 -56.83 -0.03 -15.38
N LEU A 156 -55.67 -0.15 -16.04
CA LEU A 156 -55.55 0.08 -17.48
C LEU A 156 -56.39 -0.90 -18.30
N ALA A 157 -56.39 -2.19 -17.92
CA ALA A 157 -57.24 -3.19 -18.54
C ALA A 157 -58.74 -2.88 -18.33
N ALA A 158 -59.12 -2.46 -17.12
CA ALA A 158 -60.50 -2.07 -16.82
C ALA A 158 -60.94 -0.84 -17.65
N LEU A 159 -60.08 0.17 -17.76
CA LEU A 159 -60.33 1.34 -18.61
C LEU A 159 -60.49 0.95 -20.08
N LYS A 160 -59.64 0.06 -20.60
CA LYS A 160 -59.77 -0.45 -21.96
C LYS A 160 -61.13 -1.10 -22.20
N VAL A 161 -61.57 -2.00 -21.31
CA VAL A 161 -62.89 -2.65 -21.42
C VAL A 161 -64.02 -1.63 -21.37
N GLN A 162 -63.97 -0.67 -20.44
CA GLN A 162 -64.99 0.39 -20.36
C GLN A 162 -65.04 1.26 -21.62
N THR A 163 -63.89 1.47 -22.29
CA THR A 163 -63.81 2.20 -23.56
C THR A 163 -64.43 1.40 -24.70
N GLU A 164 -64.18 0.09 -24.75
CA GLU A 164 -64.81 -0.82 -25.72
C GLU A 164 -66.34 -0.87 -25.52
N VAL A 165 -66.83 -0.93 -24.28
CA VAL A 165 -68.27 -0.87 -23.96
C VAL A 165 -68.88 0.47 -24.39
N ALA A 166 -68.19 1.59 -24.15
CA ALA A 166 -68.65 2.91 -24.59
C ALA A 166 -68.75 3.00 -26.13
N GLN A 167 -67.78 2.43 -26.85
CA GLN A 167 -67.78 2.38 -28.32
C GLN A 167 -68.91 1.49 -28.88
N LEU A 168 -69.22 0.38 -28.21
CA LEU A 168 -70.29 -0.54 -28.58
C LEU A 168 -71.70 0.00 -28.26
N SER A 169 -71.83 1.02 -27.40
CA SER A 169 -73.11 1.57 -26.95
C SER A 169 -73.89 2.34 -28.04
N GLY A 170 -73.27 2.64 -29.19
CA GLY A 170 -73.95 3.20 -30.36
C GLY A 170 -74.69 4.52 -30.11
N ASP A 171 -75.85 4.69 -30.75
CA ASP A 171 -76.68 5.91 -30.74
C ASP A 171 -77.64 6.04 -29.54
N ASP A 172 -77.64 5.09 -28.58
CA ASP A 172 -78.46 5.23 -27.37
C ASP A 172 -77.83 6.25 -26.40
N PRO A 173 -78.45 7.44 -26.21
CA PRO A 173 -77.87 8.50 -25.41
C PRO A 173 -77.69 8.10 -23.95
N LEU A 174 -78.60 7.27 -23.41
CA LEU A 174 -78.59 6.85 -22.01
C LEU A 174 -77.49 5.82 -21.73
N SER A 175 -77.28 4.85 -22.62
CA SER A 175 -76.19 3.87 -22.48
C SER A 175 -74.82 4.51 -22.66
N ARG A 176 -74.69 5.48 -23.57
CA ARG A 176 -73.45 6.23 -23.79
C ARG A 176 -73.08 7.10 -22.59
N ASP A 177 -74.04 7.79 -21.98
CA ASP A 177 -73.81 8.61 -20.78
C ASP A 177 -73.38 7.75 -19.56
N LYS A 178 -74.00 6.58 -19.39
CA LYS A 178 -73.57 5.60 -18.38
C LYS A 178 -72.15 5.10 -18.61
N ALA A 179 -71.79 4.77 -19.86
CA ALA A 179 -70.46 4.29 -20.20
C ALA A 179 -69.38 5.36 -19.97
N LEU A 180 -69.67 6.63 -20.33
CA LEU A 180 -68.79 7.77 -20.05
C LEU A 180 -68.61 8.01 -18.54
N THR A 181 -69.68 7.90 -17.76
CA THR A 181 -69.63 8.03 -16.30
C THR A 181 -68.76 6.93 -15.67
N GLN A 182 -68.88 5.69 -16.15
CA GLN A 182 -68.04 4.58 -15.68
C GLN A 182 -66.57 4.77 -16.07
N LEU A 183 -66.30 5.28 -17.27
CA LEU A 183 -64.96 5.66 -17.73
C LEU A 183 -64.32 6.71 -16.83
N HIS A 184 -65.05 7.79 -16.53
CA HIS A 184 -64.58 8.85 -15.63
C HIS A 184 -64.23 8.29 -14.24
N ALA A 185 -65.11 7.45 -13.67
CA ALA A 185 -64.86 6.77 -12.41
C ALA A 185 -63.69 5.76 -12.48
N GLY A 186 -63.39 5.20 -13.65
CA GLY A 186 -62.20 4.40 -13.91
C GLY A 186 -60.92 5.23 -13.88
N ILE A 187 -60.93 6.39 -14.54
CA ILE A 187 -59.81 7.33 -14.60
C ILE A 187 -59.49 7.84 -13.18
N ASP A 188 -60.49 8.26 -12.42
CA ASP A 188 -60.31 8.75 -11.05
C ASP A 188 -59.70 7.70 -10.10
N ARG A 189 -59.97 6.41 -10.34
CA ARG A 189 -59.37 5.32 -9.56
C ARG A 189 -57.92 5.10 -9.95
N ALA A 190 -57.60 5.14 -11.24
CA ALA A 190 -56.23 5.02 -11.73
C ALA A 190 -55.36 6.18 -11.24
N THR A 191 -55.87 7.43 -11.31
CA THR A 191 -55.17 8.62 -10.80
C THR A 191 -54.88 8.50 -9.31
N ARG A 192 -55.86 8.05 -8.50
CA ARG A 192 -55.66 7.81 -7.06
C ARG A 192 -54.57 6.77 -6.76
N LEU A 193 -54.49 5.69 -7.54
CA LEU A 193 -53.43 4.68 -7.40
C LEU A 193 -52.05 5.26 -7.73
N VAL A 194 -51.94 6.07 -8.78
CA VAL A 194 -50.69 6.76 -9.14
C VAL A 194 -50.26 7.71 -8.02
N ASP A 195 -51.17 8.49 -7.46
CA ASP A 195 -50.88 9.38 -6.33
C ASP A 195 -50.41 8.62 -5.08
N GLN A 196 -51.02 7.47 -4.80
CA GLN A 196 -50.60 6.58 -3.70
C GLN A 196 -49.18 6.04 -3.93
N LEU A 197 -48.85 5.57 -5.14
CA LEU A 197 -47.51 5.11 -5.48
C LEU A 197 -46.46 6.23 -5.37
N LEU A 198 -46.76 7.44 -5.85
CA LEU A 198 -45.88 8.60 -5.74
C LEU A 198 -45.64 9.01 -4.28
N THR A 199 -46.68 8.93 -3.44
CA THR A 199 -46.58 9.22 -2.01
C THR A 199 -45.67 8.20 -1.32
N LEU A 200 -45.82 6.92 -1.65
CA LEU A 200 -45.03 5.83 -1.07
C LEU A 200 -43.54 5.93 -1.48
N SER A 201 -43.25 6.27 -2.75
CA SER A 201 -41.89 6.54 -3.22
C SER A 201 -41.22 7.72 -2.50
N ARG A 202 -41.98 8.78 -2.18
CA ARG A 202 -41.46 9.91 -1.38
C ARG A 202 -41.17 9.52 0.07
N LEU A 203 -42.01 8.68 0.67
CA LEU A 203 -41.78 8.18 2.04
C LEU A 203 -40.56 7.24 2.11
N ASP A 204 -40.39 6.36 1.13
CA ASP A 204 -39.23 5.47 1.05
C ASP A 204 -37.91 6.24 0.86
N SER A 205 -37.90 7.29 0.03
CA SER A 205 -36.69 8.12 -0.15
C SER A 205 -36.32 8.92 1.12
N LEU A 206 -37.30 9.40 1.88
CA LEU A 206 -37.08 10.08 3.16
C LEU A 206 -36.58 9.13 4.27
N ASN A 207 -37.10 7.90 4.33
CA ASN A 207 -36.61 6.89 5.27
C ASN A 207 -35.17 6.47 4.96
N ASN A 208 -34.78 6.43 3.69
CA ASN A 208 -33.40 6.14 3.29
C ASN A 208 -32.40 7.25 3.65
N CYS A 209 -32.84 8.49 3.87
CA CYS A 209 -31.99 9.62 4.26
C CYS A 209 -31.77 9.73 5.78
N ARG A 210 -32.56 9.00 6.59
CA ARG A 210 -32.54 9.04 8.06
C ARG A 210 -31.70 7.93 8.72
N MET A 211 -31.03 7.07 7.96
CA MET A 211 -30.28 5.88 8.39
C MET A 211 -28.83 5.86 7.88
#